data_AF-A0A286T5W8-F1
#
_entry.id   AF-A0A286T5W8-F1
#
_cell.length_a   1.000
_cell.length_b   1.000
_cell.length_c   1.000
_cell.angle_alpha   90.00
_cell.angle_beta   90.00
_cell.angle_gamma   90.00
#
_symmetry.space_group_name_H-M   'P 1'
#
loop_
_entity.id
_entity.type
_entity.pdbx_description
1 polymer ?
#
loop_
_entity_poly.entity_id
_entity_poly.type
_entity_poly.pdbx_seq_one_letter_code
_entity_poly.pdbx_strand_id
1 'polypeptide(L)'
;TSIGTRNEDQSPNKNNWVFSSAPESARKAAGAVDGSLKATLAVNQVTSTGERRLVGAVVIGQIHAAKDEPARLYYRKLPEHTRGSLFLAHEISGGDDTWTDLLGSRSPDAEDPEDGIALNEKFSYEITATGNTLYVAIRQQGETRAETTIDMSNSGYDVAKDY
;
A
#
# COMPACT_ATOMS: atom_id res chain seq x y z
N THR A 1 13.56 -11.37 23.88
CA THR A 1 12.30 -10.73 24.31
C THR A 1 11.51 -10.39 23.08
N SER A 2 10.29 -10.89 22.92
CA SER A 2 9.40 -10.49 21.82
C SER A 2 8.80 -9.13 22.13
N ILE A 3 8.81 -8.21 21.18
CA ILE A 3 8.07 -6.95 21.28
C ILE A 3 6.62 -7.28 20.92
N GLY A 4 5.70 -7.07 21.87
CA GLY A 4 4.28 -7.26 21.62
C GLY A 4 3.78 -6.23 20.61
N THR A 5 2.98 -6.64 19.64
CA THR A 5 2.39 -5.73 18.65
C THR A 5 1.11 -5.08 19.15
N ARG A 6 0.46 -5.63 20.19
CA ARG A 6 -0.77 -5.11 20.81
C ARG A 6 -0.87 -5.52 22.27
N ASN A 7 -1.76 -4.88 23.02
CA ASN A 7 -2.09 -5.27 24.39
C ASN A 7 -2.93 -6.57 24.42
N GLU A 8 -3.09 -7.17 25.60
CA GLU A 8 -3.88 -8.41 25.76
C GLU A 8 -5.34 -8.27 25.35
N ASP A 9 -5.91 -7.08 25.51
CA ASP A 9 -7.28 -6.72 25.10
C ASP A 9 -7.39 -6.36 23.60
N GLN A 10 -6.30 -6.55 22.85
CA GLN A 10 -6.12 -6.20 21.44
C GLN A 10 -6.13 -4.69 21.14
N SER A 11 -6.03 -3.83 22.15
CA SER A 11 -5.81 -2.41 21.91
C SER A 11 -4.39 -2.14 21.39
N PRO A 12 -4.16 -1.02 20.68
CA PRO A 12 -2.82 -0.60 20.28
C PRO A 12 -1.95 -0.35 21.51
N ASN A 13 -0.65 -0.50 21.32
CA ASN A 13 0.38 -0.15 22.28
C ASN A 13 1.34 0.89 21.67
N LYS A 14 2.46 1.19 22.36
CA LYS A 14 3.43 2.20 21.91
C LYS A 14 4.31 1.78 20.74
N ASN A 15 4.22 0.54 20.26
CA ASN A 15 4.95 0.05 19.09
C ASN A 15 4.24 0.36 17.77
N ASN A 16 2.91 0.54 17.79
CA ASN A 16 2.11 0.79 16.60
C ASN A 16 1.50 2.20 16.62
N TRP A 17 0.86 2.55 15.51
CA TRP A 17 0.19 3.82 15.29
C TRP A 17 -1.27 3.57 14.88
N VAL A 18 -2.11 4.60 15.01
CA VAL A 18 -3.54 4.52 14.66
C VAL A 18 -3.94 5.68 13.75
N PHE A 19 -5.04 5.57 13.02
CA PHE A 19 -5.57 6.72 12.29
C PHE A 19 -6.16 7.76 13.25
N SER A 20 -6.15 9.03 12.85
CA SER A 20 -6.77 10.11 13.61
C SER A 20 -8.29 10.00 13.70
N SER A 21 -8.92 9.16 12.88
CA SER A 21 -10.34 8.77 12.96
C SER A 21 -10.64 7.73 14.04
N ALA A 22 -9.63 7.02 14.58
CA ALA A 22 -9.81 6.03 15.62
C ALA A 22 -10.30 6.65 16.96
N PRO A 23 -10.88 5.85 17.88
CA PRO A 23 -11.37 6.36 19.16
C PRO A 23 -10.27 7.04 19.97
N GLU A 24 -10.64 8.04 20.76
CA GLU A 24 -9.68 8.85 21.53
C GLU A 24 -8.79 8.00 22.46
N SER A 25 -9.34 6.95 23.05
CA SER A 25 -8.58 6.01 23.88
C SER A 25 -7.46 5.30 23.11
N ALA A 26 -7.74 4.86 21.88
CA ALA A 26 -6.76 4.22 21.01
C ALA A 26 -5.64 5.21 20.62
N ARG A 27 -6.00 6.44 20.25
CA ARG A 27 -5.03 7.50 19.93
C ARG A 27 -4.10 7.83 21.10
N LYS A 28 -4.62 7.84 22.34
CA LYS A 28 -3.81 8.05 23.56
C LYS A 28 -2.88 6.87 23.86
N ALA A 29 -3.32 5.64 23.57
CA ALA A 29 -2.56 4.42 23.81
C ALA A 29 -1.44 4.18 22.78
N ALA A 30 -1.67 4.54 21.51
CA ALA A 30 -0.75 4.33 20.40
C ALA A 30 0.57 5.11 20.53
N GLY A 31 1.60 4.66 19.81
CA GLY A 31 2.90 5.34 19.72
C GLY A 31 2.87 6.58 18.82
N ALA A 32 1.97 6.61 17.83
CA ALA A 32 1.73 7.75 16.96
C ALA A 32 0.28 7.74 16.41
N VAL A 33 -0.10 8.85 15.79
CA VAL A 33 -1.39 9.03 15.11
C VAL A 33 -1.11 9.47 13.67
N ASP A 34 -1.79 8.83 12.72
CA ASP A 34 -1.56 8.95 11.28
C ASP A 34 -0.13 8.53 10.86
N GLY A 35 0.14 8.51 9.55
CA GLY A 35 1.43 8.03 9.06
C GLY A 35 1.70 8.36 7.61
N SER A 36 2.99 8.51 7.28
CA SER A 36 3.46 8.66 5.90
C SER A 36 4.72 7.82 5.69
N LEU A 37 4.65 6.92 4.71
CA LEU A 37 5.77 6.12 4.22
C LEU A 37 6.23 6.68 2.88
N LYS A 38 7.49 7.13 2.81
CA LYS A 38 8.12 7.64 1.58
C LYS A 38 9.34 6.80 1.27
N ALA A 39 9.44 6.31 0.05
CA ALA A 39 10.59 5.57 -0.42
C ALA A 39 11.00 6.02 -1.82
N THR A 40 12.30 5.92 -2.10
CA THR A 40 12.87 6.04 -3.44
C THR A 40 13.63 4.75 -3.71
N LEU A 41 13.25 4.04 -4.76
CA LEU A 41 13.78 2.72 -5.09
C LEU A 41 13.84 2.49 -6.59
N ALA A 42 14.46 1.38 -6.98
CA ALA A 42 14.31 0.79 -8.30
C ALA A 42 14.00 -0.69 -8.11
N VAL A 43 13.03 -1.23 -8.84
CA VAL A 43 12.80 -2.68 -8.87
C VAL A 43 13.81 -3.27 -9.84
N ASN A 44 14.72 -4.12 -9.36
CA ASN A 44 15.80 -4.66 -10.20
C ASN A 44 15.42 -5.94 -10.91
N GLN A 45 14.53 -6.74 -10.33
CA GLN A 45 14.09 -8.02 -10.87
C GLN A 45 12.71 -8.38 -10.31
N VAL A 46 11.92 -9.08 -11.12
CA VAL A 46 10.69 -9.76 -10.71
C VAL A 46 10.69 -11.19 -11.26
N THR A 47 9.74 -12.01 -10.84
CA THR A 47 9.59 -13.36 -11.38
C THR A 47 9.22 -13.32 -12.87
N SER A 48 9.83 -14.18 -13.68
CA SER A 48 9.55 -14.32 -15.12
C SER A 48 8.77 -15.59 -15.46
N THR A 49 8.44 -16.40 -14.45
CA THR A 49 7.72 -17.68 -14.58
C THR A 49 6.63 -17.76 -13.51
N GLY A 50 5.68 -18.67 -13.71
CA GLY A 50 4.54 -18.89 -12.81
C GLY A 50 3.20 -18.60 -13.46
N GLU A 51 2.13 -18.65 -12.65
CA GLU A 51 0.78 -18.38 -13.13
C GLU A 51 0.64 -16.97 -13.69
N ARG A 52 -0.05 -16.83 -14.83
CA ARG A 52 -0.18 -15.57 -15.56
C ARG A 52 -0.79 -14.43 -14.73
N ARG A 53 -1.56 -14.73 -13.68
CA ARG A 53 -2.11 -13.70 -12.77
C ARG A 53 -1.12 -13.24 -11.69
N LEU A 54 -0.08 -14.03 -11.40
CA LEU A 54 0.87 -13.80 -10.32
C LEU A 54 2.26 -13.39 -10.81
N VAL A 55 2.62 -13.80 -12.03
CA VAL A 55 3.95 -13.55 -12.60
C VAL A 55 4.29 -12.07 -12.63
N GLY A 56 5.52 -11.77 -12.22
CA GLY A 56 6.11 -10.44 -12.33
C GLY A 56 5.67 -9.44 -11.27
N ALA A 57 4.80 -9.82 -10.33
CA ALA A 57 4.27 -8.92 -9.30
C ALA A 57 5.07 -8.97 -8.00
N VAL A 58 5.25 -7.81 -7.36
CA VAL A 58 5.88 -7.67 -6.04
C VAL A 58 5.23 -6.51 -5.27
N VAL A 59 4.94 -6.72 -3.99
CA VAL A 59 4.53 -5.65 -3.07
C VAL A 59 5.77 -4.85 -2.67
N ILE A 60 5.72 -3.54 -2.89
CA ILE A 60 6.85 -2.63 -2.60
C ILE A 60 6.60 -1.72 -1.40
N GLY A 61 5.36 -1.64 -0.91
CA GLY A 61 5.00 -0.87 0.28
C GLY A 61 3.60 -1.26 0.76
N GLN A 62 3.38 -1.19 2.07
CA GLN A 62 2.12 -1.58 2.68
C GLN A 62 1.81 -0.80 3.96
N ILE A 63 0.52 -0.69 4.27
CA ILE A 63 -0.01 -0.47 5.61
C ILE A 63 -0.70 -1.78 5.99
N HIS A 64 -0.38 -2.33 7.15
CA HIS A 64 -0.95 -3.58 7.64
C HIS A 64 -1.62 -3.32 9.00
N ALA A 65 -2.90 -3.67 9.10
CA ALA A 65 -3.73 -3.54 10.30
C ALA A 65 -3.57 -4.79 11.18
N ALA A 66 -4.54 -5.07 12.07
CA ALA A 66 -4.48 -6.25 12.93
C ALA A 66 -4.55 -7.58 12.14
N LYS A 67 -5.26 -7.59 11.00
CA LYS A 67 -5.48 -8.76 10.15
C LYS A 67 -5.44 -8.46 8.64
N ASP A 68 -5.92 -7.29 8.24
CA ASP A 68 -6.13 -6.93 6.84
C ASP A 68 -5.19 -5.79 6.42
N GLU A 69 -5.11 -5.46 5.13
CA GLU A 69 -4.18 -4.42 4.65
C GLU A 69 -4.89 -3.19 4.02
N PRO A 70 -4.96 -2.05 4.75
CA PRO A 70 -5.46 -0.79 4.21
C PRO A 70 -4.80 -0.38 2.90
N ALA A 71 -3.53 -0.76 2.68
CA ALA A 71 -2.81 -0.46 1.46
C ALA A 71 -1.77 -1.55 1.15
N ARG A 72 -1.78 -2.06 -0.08
CA ARG A 72 -0.66 -2.81 -0.67
C ARG A 72 -0.33 -2.22 -2.04
N LEU A 73 0.81 -1.56 -2.16
CA LEU A 73 1.31 -1.00 -3.42
C LEU A 73 2.16 -2.05 -4.15
N TYR A 74 1.76 -2.38 -5.37
CA TYR A 74 2.42 -3.37 -6.20
C TYR A 74 3.19 -2.72 -7.34
N TYR A 75 4.37 -3.27 -7.65
CA TYR A 75 4.98 -3.18 -8.97
C TYR A 75 4.74 -4.50 -9.70
N ARG A 76 4.42 -4.45 -10.99
CA ARG A 76 4.31 -5.65 -11.82
C ARG A 76 4.87 -5.45 -13.20
N LYS A 77 5.75 -6.33 -13.64
CA LYS A 77 6.21 -6.36 -15.03
C LYS A 77 5.97 -7.73 -15.64
N LEU A 78 5.18 -7.80 -16.72
CA LEU A 78 4.99 -9.05 -17.46
C LEU A 78 6.28 -9.47 -18.17
N PRO A 79 6.52 -10.78 -18.36
CA PRO A 79 7.77 -11.28 -18.94
C PRO A 79 8.14 -10.64 -20.28
N GLU A 80 7.14 -10.42 -21.13
CA GLU A 80 7.24 -9.89 -22.49
C GLU A 80 7.31 -8.36 -22.57
N HIS A 81 6.99 -7.64 -21.49
CA HIS A 81 7.01 -6.18 -21.47
C HIS A 81 8.42 -5.62 -21.26
N THR A 82 8.62 -4.35 -21.59
CA THR A 82 9.81 -3.58 -21.23
C THR A 82 9.61 -2.78 -19.95
N ARG A 83 8.37 -2.34 -19.67
CA ARG A 83 8.00 -1.56 -18.48
C ARG A 83 7.02 -2.31 -17.59
N GLY A 84 7.04 -1.96 -16.31
CA GLY A 84 6.12 -2.46 -15.31
C GLY A 84 5.04 -1.45 -14.95
N SER A 85 3.89 -1.96 -14.54
CA SER A 85 2.75 -1.23 -14.00
C SER A 85 2.87 -1.06 -12.49
N LEU A 86 2.23 -0.02 -11.96
CA LEU A 86 2.07 0.23 -10.54
C LEU A 86 0.58 0.31 -10.22
N PHE A 87 0.14 -0.42 -9.20
CA PHE A 87 -1.26 -0.44 -8.78
C PHE A 87 -1.39 -0.66 -7.28
N LEU A 88 -2.47 -0.13 -6.71
CA LEU A 88 -2.79 -0.20 -5.30
C LEU A 88 -3.93 -1.19 -5.08
N ALA A 89 -3.78 -2.06 -4.09
CA ALA A 89 -4.90 -2.75 -3.46
C ALA A 89 -5.25 -2.02 -2.16
N HIS A 90 -6.54 -1.74 -1.96
CA HIS A 90 -7.11 -1.33 -0.68
C HIS A 90 -8.13 -2.37 -0.24
N GLU A 91 -7.87 -3.02 0.89
CA GLU A 91 -8.76 -4.00 1.49
C GLU A 91 -9.66 -3.33 2.52
N ILE A 92 -10.95 -3.64 2.49
CA ILE A 92 -11.87 -3.32 3.59
C ILE A 92 -11.64 -4.33 4.72
N SER A 93 -11.60 -3.88 5.98
CA SER A 93 -11.44 -4.76 7.14
C SER A 93 -12.49 -5.89 7.13
N GLY A 94 -12.04 -7.14 7.04
CA GLY A 94 -12.88 -8.34 6.86
C GLY A 94 -13.68 -8.42 5.54
N GLY A 95 -13.30 -7.66 4.51
CA GLY A 95 -14.00 -7.54 3.23
C GLY A 95 -13.12 -7.86 2.02
N ASP A 96 -13.56 -7.39 0.84
CA ASP A 96 -12.87 -7.62 -0.44
C ASP A 96 -11.88 -6.50 -0.79
N ASP A 97 -10.90 -6.84 -1.62
CA ASP A 97 -9.96 -5.89 -2.22
C ASP A 97 -10.60 -5.02 -3.30
N THR A 98 -10.36 -3.72 -3.19
CA THR A 98 -10.51 -2.76 -4.28
C THR A 98 -9.16 -2.46 -4.92
N TRP A 99 -9.15 -2.28 -6.25
CA TRP A 99 -7.93 -2.14 -7.02
C TRP A 99 -7.93 -0.84 -7.82
N THR A 100 -6.83 -0.10 -7.73
CA THR A 100 -6.60 1.13 -8.49
C THR A 100 -5.31 1.01 -9.28
N ASP A 101 -5.43 1.04 -10.61
CA ASP A 101 -4.27 1.14 -11.50
C ASP A 101 -3.75 2.59 -11.47
N LEU A 102 -2.45 2.78 -11.17
CA LEU A 102 -1.80 4.10 -11.10
C LEU A 102 -1.00 4.41 -12.37
N LEU A 103 -0.18 3.46 -12.81
CA LEU A 103 0.55 3.51 -14.09
C LEU A 103 0.39 2.16 -14.79
N GLY A 104 0.04 2.18 -16.07
CA GLY A 104 -0.34 0.96 -16.80
C GLY A 104 -1.57 0.26 -16.20
N SER A 105 -1.61 -1.08 -16.28
CA SER A 105 -2.71 -1.86 -15.71
C SER A 105 -2.26 -3.14 -15.02
N ARG A 106 -2.92 -3.53 -13.93
CA ARG A 106 -2.70 -4.82 -13.26
C ARG A 106 -3.12 -6.03 -14.08
N SER A 107 -3.89 -5.83 -15.16
CA SER A 107 -4.47 -6.92 -15.96
C SER A 107 -3.41 -7.92 -16.41
N PRO A 108 -3.67 -9.25 -16.33
CA PRO A 108 -2.79 -10.25 -16.93
C PRO A 108 -2.72 -10.16 -18.45
N ASP A 109 -3.60 -9.40 -19.10
CA ASP A 109 -3.65 -9.27 -20.57
C ASP A 109 -3.41 -7.81 -21.00
N ALA A 110 -2.79 -7.00 -20.14
CA ALA A 110 -2.42 -5.62 -20.47
C ALA A 110 -1.34 -5.58 -21.55
N GLU A 111 -1.35 -4.53 -22.36
CA GLU A 111 -0.25 -4.15 -23.24
C GLU A 111 0.94 -3.58 -22.44
N ASP A 112 2.13 -3.48 -23.07
CA ASP A 112 3.31 -2.86 -22.45
C ASP A 112 3.03 -1.38 -22.15
N PRO A 113 3.01 -0.96 -20.86
CA PRO A 113 2.53 0.36 -20.50
C PRO A 113 3.55 1.44 -20.85
N GLU A 114 3.22 2.33 -21.79
CA GLU A 114 4.09 3.45 -22.20
C GLU A 114 4.42 4.41 -21.04
N ASP A 115 3.50 4.55 -20.08
CA ASP A 115 3.60 5.37 -18.88
C ASP A 115 4.27 4.67 -17.68
N GLY A 116 4.54 3.35 -17.81
CA GLY A 116 5.08 2.50 -16.76
C GLY A 116 6.57 2.73 -16.45
N ILE A 117 7.11 1.91 -15.54
CA ILE A 117 8.48 2.03 -15.02
C ILE A 117 9.30 0.78 -15.35
N ALA A 118 10.46 0.94 -16.00
CA ALA A 118 11.35 -0.16 -16.34
C ALA A 118 12.08 -0.74 -15.11
N LEU A 119 12.61 -1.96 -15.23
CA LEU A 119 13.51 -2.49 -14.22
C LEU A 119 14.78 -1.61 -14.13
N ASN A 120 15.33 -1.47 -12.94
CA ASN A 120 16.47 -0.60 -12.61
C ASN A 120 16.23 0.91 -12.77
N GLU A 121 15.02 1.31 -13.16
CA GLU A 121 14.63 2.71 -13.22
C GLU A 121 14.21 3.21 -11.82
N LYS A 122 14.77 4.34 -11.39
CA LYS A 122 14.45 4.92 -10.09
C LYS A 122 13.12 5.66 -10.15
N PHE A 123 12.29 5.44 -9.14
CA PHE A 123 11.08 6.20 -8.87
C PHE A 123 10.90 6.32 -7.35
N SER A 124 9.99 7.19 -6.94
CA SER A 124 9.59 7.36 -5.55
C SER A 124 8.11 7.07 -5.40
N TYR A 125 7.72 6.61 -4.22
CA TYR A 125 6.32 6.55 -3.83
C TYR A 125 6.10 7.17 -2.45
N GLU A 126 4.86 7.59 -2.22
CA GLU A 126 4.34 8.03 -0.93
C GLU A 126 3.04 7.27 -0.65
N ILE A 127 2.91 6.70 0.55
CA ILE A 127 1.66 6.17 1.10
C ILE A 127 1.39 6.93 2.39
N THR A 128 0.33 7.73 2.40
CA THR A 128 -0.04 8.58 3.54
C THR A 128 -1.45 8.26 3.99
N ALA A 129 -1.61 7.93 5.26
CA ALA A 129 -2.92 7.76 5.90
C ALA A 129 -3.14 8.91 6.89
N THR A 130 -4.20 9.67 6.67
CA THR A 130 -4.63 10.77 7.54
C THR A 130 -6.11 10.61 7.85
N GLY A 131 -6.43 10.16 9.05
CA GLY A 131 -7.80 9.79 9.40
C GLY A 131 -8.33 8.70 8.46
N ASN A 132 -9.47 8.95 7.84
CA ASN A 132 -10.06 8.04 6.86
C ASN A 132 -9.58 8.29 5.42
N THR A 133 -8.55 9.09 5.21
CA THR A 133 -8.04 9.39 3.86
C THR A 133 -6.73 8.64 3.62
N LEU A 134 -6.72 7.76 2.62
CA LEU A 134 -5.51 7.11 2.11
C LEU A 134 -5.08 7.79 0.81
N TYR A 135 -3.93 8.45 0.83
CA TYR A 135 -3.32 9.07 -0.33
C TYR A 135 -2.09 8.26 -0.77
N VAL A 136 -2.02 7.94 -2.07
CA VAL A 136 -0.86 7.28 -2.67
C VAL A 136 -0.41 8.05 -3.89
N ALA A 137 0.90 8.30 -4.01
CA ALA A 137 1.48 8.98 -5.16
C ALA A 137 2.76 8.30 -5.65
N ILE A 138 2.91 8.25 -6.96
CA ILE A 138 4.13 7.84 -7.66
C ILE A 138 4.81 9.09 -8.21
N ARG A 139 6.10 9.23 -7.95
CA ARG A 139 6.91 10.37 -8.40
C ARG A 139 8.16 9.92 -9.13
N GLN A 140 8.55 10.70 -10.13
CA GLN A 140 9.79 10.49 -10.86
C GLN A 140 10.41 11.84 -11.19
N GLN A 141 11.72 11.98 -10.95
CA GLN A 141 12.45 13.25 -11.14
C GLN A 141 11.82 14.45 -10.40
N GLY A 142 11.14 14.20 -9.29
CA GLY A 142 10.46 15.24 -8.50
C GLY A 142 9.04 15.57 -8.96
N GLU A 143 8.58 15.05 -10.10
CA GLU A 143 7.23 15.28 -10.61
C GLU A 143 6.26 14.14 -10.21
N THR A 144 5.00 14.48 -9.96
CA THR A 144 3.93 13.48 -9.76
C THR A 144 3.56 12.87 -11.09
N ARG A 145 3.73 11.55 -11.18
CA ARG A 145 3.40 10.74 -12.37
C ARG A 145 1.98 10.21 -12.30
N ALA A 146 1.56 9.78 -11.12
CA ALA A 146 0.22 9.30 -10.83
C ALA A 146 -0.07 9.47 -9.33
N GLU A 147 -1.33 9.67 -8.99
CA GLU A 147 -1.78 9.69 -7.60
C GLU A 147 -3.23 9.22 -7.50
N THR A 148 -3.59 8.74 -6.32
CA THR A 148 -4.96 8.39 -5.99
C THR A 148 -5.26 8.74 -4.53
N THR A 149 -6.54 8.98 -4.25
CA THR A 149 -7.06 9.18 -2.90
C THR A 149 -8.24 8.23 -2.71
N ILE A 150 -8.19 7.44 -1.65
CA ILE A 150 -9.26 6.52 -1.25
C ILE A 150 -9.88 7.03 0.05
N ASP A 151 -11.21 7.13 0.05
CA ASP A 151 -12.00 7.36 1.26
C ASP A 151 -12.25 6.02 1.97
N MET A 152 -11.60 5.87 3.13
CA MET A 152 -11.68 4.69 4.00
C MET A 152 -12.78 4.80 5.06
N SER A 153 -13.69 5.79 4.97
CA SER A 153 -14.73 6.02 5.98
C SER A 153 -15.66 4.82 6.21
N ASN A 154 -15.78 3.94 5.21
CA ASN A 154 -16.57 2.71 5.29
C ASN A 154 -15.70 1.43 5.25
N SER A 155 -14.40 1.55 5.56
CA SER A 155 -13.45 0.44 5.45
C SER A 155 -13.18 -0.29 6.78
N GLY A 156 -13.78 0.15 7.89
CA GLY A 156 -13.72 -0.54 9.19
C GLY A 156 -12.46 -0.30 10.03
N TYR A 157 -11.51 0.51 9.55
CA TYR A 157 -10.26 0.82 10.25
C TYR A 157 -10.41 1.90 11.34
N ASP A 158 -11.60 2.42 11.61
CA ASP A 158 -11.85 3.46 12.62
C ASP A 158 -12.15 2.88 14.02
N VAL A 159 -11.74 1.63 14.29
CA VAL A 159 -11.98 0.93 15.56
C VAL A 159 -10.69 0.66 16.35
N ALA A 160 -10.78 0.64 17.68
CA ALA A 160 -9.61 0.50 18.55
C ALA A 160 -8.86 -0.84 18.44
N LYS A 161 -9.44 -1.86 17.81
CA LYS A 161 -8.89 -3.23 17.78
C LYS A 161 -8.29 -3.63 16.44
N ASP A 162 -8.24 -2.71 15.48
CA ASP A 162 -7.73 -2.99 14.15
C ASP A 162 -6.27 -2.52 13.94
N TYR A 163 -5.52 -2.36 15.05
CA TYR A 163 -4.17 -1.79 15.06
C TYR A 163 -3.19 -2.60 15.92
#